data_AF-A0A6N7IJT9-F1
#
_entry.id   AF-A0A6N7IJT9-F1
#
_cell.length_a   1.000
_cell.length_b   1.000
_cell.length_c   1.000
_cell.angle_alpha   90.00
_cell.angle_beta   90.00
_cell.angle_gamma   90.00
#
_symmetry.space_group_name_H-M   'P 1'
#
loop_
_entity.id
_entity.type
_entity.pdbx_description
1 polymer ?
#
loop_
_entity_poly.entity_id
_entity_poly.type
_entity_poly.pdbx_seq_one_letter_code
_entity_poly.pdbx_strand_id
1 'polypeptide(L)'
;MAEAASPDDAELLTAAELAQRAGVAASTITNWTRLKRRPLQTVRTSDGAVRFTWSHLKEFCDANPRLRGVTKIRRRIAGQPLPRTAGSRPATTTPEFEDLKSLARDLRNAAHENLQAALAAARLAEETARSHREQIERLAAAMAAYDAALTQLTASSVPHD
;
A
#
# COMPACT_ATOMS: atom_id res chain seq x y z
N MET A 1 -29.70 -11.24 -17.12
CA MET A 1 -30.08 -10.23 -16.10
C MET A 1 -28.86 -9.37 -15.88
N ALA A 2 -28.89 -8.11 -16.34
CA ALA A 2 -27.78 -7.18 -16.19
C ALA A 2 -27.81 -6.63 -14.77
N GLU A 3 -26.90 -7.13 -13.93
CA GLU A 3 -26.68 -6.60 -12.58
C GLU A 3 -26.13 -5.19 -12.76
N ALA A 4 -26.92 -4.19 -12.37
CA ALA A 4 -26.53 -2.80 -12.42
C ALA A 4 -25.29 -2.65 -11.54
N ALA A 5 -24.11 -2.57 -12.17
CA ALA A 5 -22.87 -2.24 -11.50
C ALA A 5 -23.14 -0.93 -10.74
N SER A 6 -23.09 -1.01 -9.42
CA SER A 6 -23.23 0.15 -8.56
C SER A 6 -22.23 1.21 -9.08
N PRO A 7 -22.59 2.50 -9.16
CA PRO A 7 -21.68 3.53 -9.70
C PRO A 7 -20.33 3.59 -8.96
N ASP A 8 -20.27 3.01 -7.76
CA ASP A 8 -19.09 2.81 -6.91
C ASP A 8 -18.12 1.69 -7.38
N ASP A 9 -18.54 0.77 -8.27
CA ASP A 9 -17.72 -0.34 -8.80
C ASP A 9 -16.98 0.02 -10.09
N ALA A 10 -17.37 1.12 -10.74
CA ALA A 10 -16.65 1.65 -11.90
C ALA A 10 -15.29 2.26 -11.50
N GLU A 11 -15.11 2.62 -10.23
CA GLU A 11 -13.91 3.30 -9.74
C GLU A 11 -12.91 2.32 -9.09
N LEU A 12 -11.85 2.02 -9.85
CA LEU A 12 -10.77 1.14 -9.41
C LEU A 12 -9.71 1.91 -8.61
N LEU A 13 -9.84 1.86 -7.30
CA LEU A 13 -8.99 2.58 -6.36
C LEU A 13 -7.73 1.77 -5.99
N THR A 14 -6.62 2.46 -5.75
CA THR A 14 -5.45 1.89 -5.09
C THR A 14 -5.70 1.73 -3.59
N ALA A 15 -4.87 0.94 -2.89
CA ALA A 15 -4.98 0.79 -1.43
C ALA A 15 -4.86 2.13 -0.68
N ALA A 16 -4.04 3.06 -1.19
CA ALA A 16 -3.84 4.37 -0.60
C ALA A 16 -5.09 5.26 -0.76
N GLU A 17 -5.67 5.30 -1.96
CA GLU A 17 -6.89 6.09 -2.24
C GLU A 17 -8.10 5.54 -1.47
N LEU A 18 -8.25 4.21 -1.44
CA LEU A 18 -9.30 3.56 -0.67
C LEU A 18 -9.17 3.87 0.83
N ALA A 19 -7.95 3.80 1.36
CA ALA A 19 -7.65 4.10 2.75
C ALA A 19 -7.95 5.57 3.10
N GLN A 20 -7.57 6.50 2.22
CA GLN A 20 -7.84 7.93 2.39
C GLN A 20 -9.35 8.21 2.46
N ARG A 21 -10.14 7.65 1.54
CA ARG A 21 -11.61 7.77 1.55
C ARG A 21 -12.24 7.14 2.78
N ALA A 22 -11.77 5.95 3.16
CA ALA A 22 -12.22 5.22 4.33
C ALA A 22 -11.76 5.84 5.66
N GLY A 23 -10.75 6.71 5.65
CA GLY A 23 -10.17 7.30 6.87
C GLY A 23 -9.40 6.30 7.71
N VAL A 24 -8.75 5.33 7.07
CA VAL A 24 -7.89 4.32 7.70
C VAL A 24 -6.50 4.36 7.10
N ALA A 25 -5.54 3.65 7.69
CA ALA A 25 -4.19 3.55 7.12
C ALA A 25 -4.17 2.60 5.91
N ALA A 26 -3.35 2.87 4.90
CA ALA A 26 -3.19 1.99 3.73
C ALA A 26 -2.68 0.58 4.10
N SER A 27 -1.87 0.48 5.17
CA SER A 27 -1.45 -0.79 5.75
C SER A 27 -2.62 -1.60 6.31
N THR A 28 -3.67 -0.94 6.82
CA THR A 28 -4.88 -1.60 7.31
C THR A 28 -5.64 -2.27 6.16
N ILE A 29 -5.80 -1.58 5.03
CA ILE A 29 -6.38 -2.14 3.80
C ILE A 29 -5.55 -3.35 3.31
N THR A 30 -4.23 -3.21 3.28
CA THR A 30 -3.31 -4.28 2.87
C THR A 30 -3.34 -5.48 3.82
N ASN A 31 -3.52 -5.25 5.12
CA ASN A 31 -3.67 -6.34 6.08
C ASN A 31 -5.01 -7.06 5.93
N TRP A 32 -6.07 -6.34 5.52
CA TRP A 32 -7.39 -6.94 5.28
C TRP A 32 -7.42 -7.88 4.07
N THR A 33 -6.58 -7.67 3.06
CA THR A 33 -6.45 -8.63 1.95
C THR A 33 -5.75 -9.93 2.36
N ARG A 34 -5.01 -9.91 3.47
CA ARG A 34 -4.25 -11.07 3.99
C ARG A 34 -4.97 -11.82 5.12
N LEU A 35 -6.22 -11.46 5.42
CA LEU A 35 -6.97 -12.11 6.50
C LEU A 35 -7.28 -13.57 6.14
N LYS A 36 -7.09 -14.47 7.12
CA LYS A 36 -7.37 -15.91 6.97
C LYS A 36 -8.85 -16.22 6.76
N ARG A 37 -9.75 -15.33 7.18
CA ARG A 37 -11.20 -15.49 7.04
C ARG A 37 -11.78 -14.24 6.39
N ARG A 38 -12.45 -14.44 5.25
CA ARG A 38 -13.13 -13.40 4.46
C ARG A 38 -12.25 -12.16 4.22
N PRO A 39 -11.14 -12.32 3.48
CA PRO A 39 -10.27 -11.22 3.14
C PRO A 39 -10.99 -10.18 2.28
N LEU A 40 -10.50 -8.95 2.33
CA LEU A 40 -10.94 -7.89 1.43
C LEU A 40 -10.65 -8.30 -0.01
N GLN A 41 -11.68 -8.30 -0.86
CA GLN A 41 -11.52 -8.69 -2.26
C GLN A 41 -10.76 -7.63 -3.05
N THR A 42 -9.99 -8.10 -4.04
CA THR A 42 -9.16 -7.27 -4.91
C THR A 42 -9.50 -7.55 -6.37
N VAL A 43 -9.53 -6.51 -7.19
CA VAL A 43 -9.64 -6.62 -8.64
C VAL A 43 -8.23 -6.52 -9.23
N ARG A 44 -7.86 -7.47 -10.09
CA ARG A 44 -6.62 -7.35 -10.89
C ARG A 44 -6.99 -6.73 -12.23
N THR A 45 -6.34 -5.62 -12.58
CA THR A 45 -6.50 -5.00 -13.90
C THR A 45 -5.65 -5.71 -14.95
N SER A 46 -5.93 -5.44 -16.23
CA SER A 46 -5.15 -5.92 -17.39
C SER A 46 -3.65 -5.62 -17.25
N ASP A 47 -3.32 -4.54 -16.56
CA ASP A 47 -1.94 -4.06 -16.36
C ASP A 47 -1.24 -4.78 -15.19
N GLY A 48 -1.88 -5.79 -14.59
CA GLY A 48 -1.36 -6.55 -13.45
C GLY A 48 -1.44 -5.84 -12.10
N ALA A 49 -1.98 -4.61 -12.05
CA ALA A 49 -2.12 -3.86 -10.81
C ALA A 49 -3.27 -4.39 -9.95
N VAL A 50 -3.07 -4.38 -8.63
CA VAL A 50 -4.09 -4.73 -7.64
C VAL A 50 -4.89 -3.47 -7.30
N ARG A 51 -6.19 -3.50 -7.58
CA ARG A 51 -7.15 -2.43 -7.33
C ARG A 51 -8.27 -2.91 -6.40
N PHE A 52 -9.00 -1.95 -5.87
CA PHE A 52 -10.09 -2.15 -4.93
C PHE A 52 -11.29 -1.33 -5.38
N THR A 53 -12.49 -1.87 -5.17
CA THR A 53 -13.73 -1.10 -5.34
C THR A 53 -14.30 -0.73 -3.98
N TRP A 54 -15.13 0.30 -3.95
CA TRP A 54 -15.79 0.72 -2.73
C TRP A 54 -16.85 -0.30 -2.27
N SER A 55 -17.49 -1.02 -3.21
CA SER A 55 -18.43 -2.10 -2.88
C SER A 55 -17.74 -3.27 -2.20
N HIS A 56 -16.55 -3.71 -2.65
CA HIS A 56 -15.77 -4.75 -1.96
C HIS A 56 -15.44 -4.35 -0.51
N LEU A 57 -15.17 -3.07 -0.26
CA LEU A 57 -14.94 -2.56 1.08
C LEU A 57 -16.22 -2.59 1.94
N LYS A 58 -17.37 -2.19 1.37
CA LYS A 58 -18.68 -2.27 2.05
C LYS A 58 -19.03 -3.70 2.43
N GLU A 59 -18.94 -4.64 1.49
CA GLU A 59 -19.19 -6.06 1.72
C GLU A 59 -18.25 -6.64 2.76
N PHE A 60 -16.95 -6.30 2.69
CA PHE A 60 -15.98 -6.70 3.69
C PHE A 60 -16.34 -6.18 5.09
N CYS A 61 -16.81 -4.93 5.19
CA CYS A 61 -17.24 -4.32 6.44
C CYS A 61 -18.48 -5.01 7.03
N ASP A 62 -19.44 -5.37 6.21
CA ASP A 62 -20.63 -6.10 6.66
C ASP A 62 -20.31 -7.55 7.04
N ALA A 63 -19.34 -8.18 6.36
CA ALA A 63 -18.86 -9.51 6.69
C ALA A 63 -17.97 -9.57 7.96
N ASN A 64 -17.33 -8.46 8.33
CA ASN A 64 -16.36 -8.40 9.44
C ASN A 64 -16.66 -7.29 10.47
N PRO A 65 -17.87 -7.26 11.08
CA PRO A 65 -18.30 -6.15 11.94
C PRO A 65 -17.49 -6.02 13.24
N ARG A 66 -16.73 -7.06 13.62
CA ARG A 66 -15.96 -7.12 14.86
C ARG A 66 -14.56 -6.48 14.76
N LEU A 67 -14.12 -6.09 13.56
CA LEU A 67 -12.82 -5.44 13.39
C LEU A 67 -12.90 -3.96 13.78
N ARG A 68 -11.95 -3.49 14.61
CA ARG A 68 -11.94 -2.09 15.11
C ARG A 68 -11.96 -1.03 14.00
N GLY A 69 -11.32 -1.30 12.87
CA GLY A 69 -11.32 -0.38 11.71
C GLY A 69 -12.65 -0.38 10.94
N VAL A 70 -13.37 -1.51 10.94
CA VAL A 70 -14.65 -1.66 10.23
C VAL A 70 -15.78 -0.89 10.91
N THR A 71 -15.82 -0.85 12.25
CA THR A 71 -16.84 -0.06 12.97
C THR A 71 -16.74 1.43 12.66
N LYS A 72 -15.50 1.96 12.49
CA LYS A 72 -15.28 3.36 12.10
C LYS A 72 -15.77 3.62 10.67
N ILE A 73 -15.48 2.70 9.74
CA ILE A 73 -15.90 2.80 8.36
C ILE A 73 -17.43 2.70 8.22
N ARG A 74 -18.09 1.75 8.90
CA ARG A 74 -19.56 1.61 8.85
C ARG A 74 -20.29 2.86 9.31
N ARG A 75 -19.81 3.53 10.37
CA ARG A 75 -20.39 4.82 10.82
C ARG A 75 -20.28 5.90 9.74
N ARG A 76 -19.13 5.97 9.06
CA ARG A 76 -18.90 6.93 7.97
C ARG A 76 -19.72 6.61 6.72
N ILE A 77 -19.85 5.33 6.35
CA ILE A 77 -20.63 4.87 5.19
C ILE A 77 -22.13 5.07 5.41
N ALA A 78 -22.63 4.84 6.63
CA ALA A 78 -24.03 5.03 6.97
C ALA A 78 -24.48 6.51 6.96
N GLY A 79 -23.60 7.44 6.55
CA GLY A 79 -23.85 8.88 6.58
C GLY A 79 -24.17 9.39 7.99
N GLN A 80 -23.93 8.56 9.02
CA GLN A 80 -24.26 8.91 10.38
C GLN A 80 -23.23 9.97 10.79
N PRO A 81 -23.66 11.21 11.07
CA PRO A 81 -22.80 12.13 11.78
C PRO A 81 -22.38 11.37 13.03
N LEU A 82 -21.09 11.43 13.40
CA LEU A 82 -20.72 11.07 14.76
C LEU A 82 -21.74 11.73 15.70
N PRO A 83 -22.18 11.09 16.80
CA PRO A 83 -22.91 11.82 17.80
C PRO A 83 -22.01 12.99 18.24
N ARG A 84 -22.25 14.16 17.68
CA ARG A 84 -22.04 15.43 18.35
C ARG A 84 -22.97 15.29 19.53
N THR A 85 -22.41 14.90 20.67
CA THR A 85 -23.12 14.86 21.92
C THR A 85 -23.74 16.24 22.11
N ALA A 86 -25.05 16.32 21.91
CA ALA A 86 -25.88 17.40 22.39
C ALA A 86 -25.83 17.32 23.92
N GLY A 87 -24.77 17.85 24.50
CA GLY A 87 -24.72 18.21 25.90
C GLY A 87 -25.48 19.51 26.07
N SER A 88 -26.80 19.43 26.28
CA SER A 88 -27.48 20.50 26.99
C SER A 88 -27.62 20.07 28.44
N ARG A 89 -26.67 20.54 29.28
CA ARG A 89 -26.83 21.25 30.57
C ARG A 89 -25.67 20.96 31.54
N PRO A 90 -25.29 21.92 32.39
CA PRO A 90 -24.69 23.22 32.09
C PRO A 90 -23.19 23.25 32.48
N ALA A 91 -22.47 24.21 31.91
CA ALA A 91 -21.24 24.82 32.43
C ALA A 91 -20.18 23.89 33.07
N THR A 92 -19.17 23.50 32.30
CA THR A 92 -17.79 24.01 32.47
C THR A 92 -16.91 23.52 31.32
N THR A 93 -16.30 24.50 30.67
CA THR A 93 -15.24 24.42 29.66
C THR A 93 -14.10 23.46 30.03
N THR A 94 -13.50 22.80 29.03
CA THR A 94 -12.11 22.21 28.98
C THR A 94 -11.86 20.69 28.77
N PRO A 95 -12.67 19.87 28.07
CA PRO A 95 -12.18 18.56 27.59
C PRO A 95 -11.81 18.45 26.09
N GLU A 96 -12.40 19.24 25.18
CA GLU A 96 -12.15 19.03 23.73
C GLU A 96 -10.71 19.33 23.27
N PHE A 97 -9.98 20.19 23.98
CA PHE A 97 -8.64 20.61 23.57
C PHE A 97 -7.57 19.55 23.90
N GLU A 98 -7.77 18.73 24.94
CA GLU A 98 -6.87 17.61 25.26
C GLU A 98 -7.04 16.44 24.29
N ASP A 99 -8.27 16.15 23.87
CA ASP A 99 -8.55 15.14 22.86
C ASP A 99 -7.96 15.52 21.49
N LEU A 100 -8.07 16.80 21.10
CA LEU A 100 -7.44 17.32 19.88
C LEU A 100 -5.92 17.25 19.92
N LYS A 101 -5.30 17.54 21.07
CA LYS A 101 -3.84 17.42 21.25
C LYS A 101 -3.38 15.97 21.19
N SER A 102 -4.13 15.05 21.78
CA SER A 102 -3.82 13.61 21.73
C SER A 102 -3.95 13.09 20.30
N LEU A 103 -5.03 13.44 19.60
CA LEU A 103 -5.20 13.08 18.20
C LEU A 103 -4.10 13.66 17.30
N ALA A 104 -3.71 14.92 17.52
CA ALA A 104 -2.62 15.56 16.77
C ALA A 104 -1.26 14.90 17.06
N ARG A 105 -1.03 14.45 18.30
CA ARG A 105 0.18 13.71 18.70
C ARG A 105 0.21 12.33 18.04
N ASP A 106 -0.91 11.62 18.05
CA ASP A 106 -1.02 10.31 17.41
C ASP A 106 -0.83 10.40 15.89
N LEU A 107 -1.41 11.42 15.24
CA LEU A 107 -1.21 11.69 13.82
C LEU A 107 0.26 12.01 13.50
N ARG A 108 0.91 12.81 14.34
CA ARG A 108 2.33 13.14 14.18
C ARG A 108 3.21 11.90 14.31
N ASN A 109 2.93 11.06 15.31
CA ASN A 109 3.67 9.82 15.53
C ASN A 109 3.49 8.86 14.35
N ALA A 110 2.25 8.67 13.89
CA ALA A 110 1.95 7.85 12.72
C ALA A 110 2.60 8.38 11.43
N ALA A 111 2.63 9.71 11.24
CA ALA A 111 3.33 10.32 10.12
C ALA A 111 4.85 10.09 10.19
N HIS A 112 5.42 10.19 11.39
CA HIS A 112 6.84 9.97 11.61
C HIS A 112 7.24 8.52 11.35
N GLU A 113 6.48 7.56 11.86
CA GLU A 113 6.68 6.13 11.62
C GLU A 113 6.58 5.78 10.13
N ASN A 114 5.56 6.31 9.44
CA ASN A 114 5.41 6.11 8.00
C ASN A 114 6.58 6.70 7.21
N LEU A 115 7.06 7.88 7.58
CA LEU A 115 8.20 8.52 6.92
C LEU A 115 9.50 7.74 7.16
N GLN A 116 9.72 7.24 8.37
CA GLN A 116 10.85 6.37 8.67
C GLN A 116 10.81 5.06 7.88
N ALA A 117 9.64 4.42 7.81
CA ALA A 117 9.45 3.20 7.02
C ALA A 117 9.69 3.45 5.52
N ALA A 118 9.20 4.58 4.99
CA ALA A 118 9.44 4.97 3.60
C ALA A 118 10.92 5.22 3.31
N LEU A 119 11.64 5.90 4.22
CA LEU A 119 13.08 6.12 4.09
C LEU A 119 13.88 4.80 4.15
N ALA A 120 13.50 3.87 5.03
CA ALA A 120 14.13 2.56 5.11
C ALA A 120 13.91 1.75 3.81
N ALA A 121 12.70 1.77 3.26
CA ALA A 121 12.39 1.13 1.99
C ALA A 121 13.16 1.75 0.82
N ALA A 122 13.30 3.09 0.79
CA ALA A 122 14.07 3.79 -0.23
C ALA A 122 15.56 3.40 -0.19
N ARG A 123 16.15 3.29 1.01
CA ARG A 123 17.54 2.84 1.17
C ARG A 123 17.74 1.41 0.69
N LEU A 124 16.83 0.51 1.04
CA LEU A 124 16.89 -0.88 0.57
C LEU A 124 16.79 -0.96 -0.96
N ALA A 125 15.93 -0.13 -1.57
CA ALA A 125 15.82 -0.05 -3.02
C ALA A 125 17.11 0.48 -3.67
N GLU A 126 17.77 1.48 -3.07
CA GLU A 126 19.06 1.99 -3.54
C GLU A 126 20.16 0.92 -3.47
N GLU A 127 20.26 0.20 -2.34
CA GLU A 127 21.22 -0.89 -2.17
C GLU A 127 21.00 -2.01 -3.19
N THR A 128 19.74 -2.36 -3.45
CA THR A 128 19.38 -3.36 -4.45
C THR A 128 19.77 -2.90 -5.86
N ALA A 129 19.51 -1.63 -6.20
CA ALA A 129 19.90 -1.05 -7.49
C ALA A 129 21.43 -1.01 -7.67
N ARG A 130 22.17 -0.69 -6.60
CA ARG A 130 23.64 -0.74 -6.60
C ARG A 130 24.16 -2.16 -6.83
N SER A 131 23.59 -3.15 -6.13
CA SER A 131 23.94 -4.55 -6.32
C SER A 131 23.70 -5.03 -7.75
N HIS A 132 22.55 -4.69 -8.34
CA HIS A 132 22.26 -5.02 -9.75
C HIS A 132 23.27 -4.39 -10.71
N ARG A 133 23.68 -3.14 -10.47
CA ARG A 133 24.71 -2.48 -11.28
C ARG A 133 26.04 -3.22 -11.21
N GLU A 134 26.49 -3.58 -10.01
CA GLU A 134 27.73 -4.37 -9.85
C GLU A 134 27.66 -5.73 -10.55
N GLN A 135 26.50 -6.39 -10.51
CA GLN A 135 26.29 -7.66 -11.23
C GLN A 135 26.38 -7.48 -12.74
N ILE A 136 25.80 -6.41 -13.28
CA ILE A 136 25.89 -6.07 -14.71
C ILE A 136 27.35 -5.80 -15.10
N GLU A 137 28.08 -5.04 -14.30
CA GLU A 137 29.49 -4.73 -14.55
C GLU A 137 30.36 -6.01 -14.54
N ARG A 138 30.12 -6.93 -13.60
CA ARG A 138 30.79 -8.24 -13.58
C ARG A 138 30.45 -9.10 -14.79
N LEU A 139 29.18 -9.11 -15.21
CA LEU A 139 28.75 -9.85 -16.40
C LEU A 139 29.44 -9.30 -17.65
N ALA A 140 29.49 -7.98 -17.80
CA ALA A 140 30.18 -7.33 -18.92
C ALA A 140 31.68 -7.66 -18.95
N ALA A 141 32.35 -7.66 -17.79
CA ALA A 141 33.75 -8.05 -17.68
C ALA A 141 33.98 -9.53 -18.05
N ALA A 142 33.08 -10.42 -17.61
CA ALA A 142 33.14 -11.85 -17.95
C ALA A 142 32.96 -12.09 -19.46
N MET A 143 32.03 -11.37 -20.10
CA MET A 143 31.83 -11.41 -21.56
C MET A 143 33.08 -10.94 -22.31
N ALA A 144 33.69 -9.83 -21.89
CA ALA A 144 34.92 -9.34 -22.52
C ALA A 144 36.09 -10.34 -22.37
N ALA A 145 36.21 -10.99 -21.21
CA ALA A 145 37.22 -12.03 -21.00
C ALA A 145 36.95 -13.28 -21.87
N TYR A 146 35.68 -13.66 -22.03
CA TYR A 146 35.27 -14.75 -22.92
C TYR A 146 35.61 -14.45 -24.38
N ASP A 147 35.29 -13.25 -24.87
CA ASP A 147 35.62 -12.82 -26.23
C ASP A 147 37.13 -12.79 -26.49
N ALA A 148 37.91 -12.33 -25.50
CA ALA A 148 39.37 -12.35 -25.58
C ALA A 148 39.93 -13.78 -25.65
N ALA A 149 39.40 -14.71 -24.85
CA ALA A 149 39.79 -16.11 -24.89
C ALA A 149 39.43 -16.78 -26.23
N LEU A 150 38.23 -16.48 -26.76
CA LEU A 150 37.81 -16.96 -28.07
C LEU A 150 38.73 -16.45 -29.18
N THR A 151 39.11 -15.17 -29.13
CA THR A 151 40.06 -14.56 -30.09
C THR A 151 41.44 -15.20 -30.01
N GLN A 152 41.93 -15.55 -28.82
CA GLN A 152 43.21 -16.25 -28.67
C GLN A 152 43.16 -17.67 -29.25
N LEU A 153 42.07 -18.41 -28.99
CA LEU A 153 41.89 -19.76 -29.54
C LEU A 153 41.84 -19.76 -31.07
N THR A 154 41.15 -18.80 -31.67
CA THR A 154 41.07 -18.67 -33.13
C THR A 154 42.38 -18.18 -33.73
N ALA A 155 43.10 -17.27 -33.08
CA ALA A 155 44.42 -16.81 -33.51
C ALA A 155 45.49 -17.93 -33.46
N SER A 156 45.46 -18.80 -32.44
CA SER A 156 46.36 -19.97 -32.36
C SER A 156 46.06 -21.07 -33.38
N SER A 157 44.90 -21.05 -34.04
CA SER A 157 44.52 -22.05 -35.06
C SER A 157 44.86 -21.61 -36.49
N VAL A 158 45.44 -20.42 -36.70
CA VAL A 158 45.95 -20.00 -38.03
C VAL A 158 47.39 -20.48 -38.17
N PRO A 159 47.67 -21.52 -38.98
CA PRO A 159 49.05 -21.95 -39.25
C PRO A 159 49.81 -20.85 -40.01
N HIS A 160 51.04 -20.59 -39.60
CA HIS A 160 51.99 -19.73 -40.29
C HIS A 160 52.53 -20.51 -41.49
N ASP A 161 52.12 -20.12 -42.71
CA ASP A 161 52.78 -20.51 -43.97
C ASP A 161 53.85 -19.45 -44.33
#